data_AF-A0A2V6HEQ0-F1
#
_entry.id   AF-A0A2V6HEQ0-F1
#
_cell.length_a   1.000
_cell.length_b   1.000
_cell.length_c   1.000
_cell.angle_alpha   90.00
_cell.angle_beta   90.00
_cell.angle_gamma   90.00
#
_symmetry.space_group_name_H-M   'P 1'
#
loop_
_entity.id
_entity.type
_entity.pdbx_description
1 polymer ?
#
loop_
_entity_poly.entity_id
_entity_poly.type
_entity_poly.pdbx_seq_one_letter_code
_entity_poly.pdbx_strand_id
1 'polypeptide(L)'
;MQHVTAFSGPQTVPAAPAPAAAGRKPNLWILDSWRDLILYVCTPLLIVPVFVLAQARWSAEDIYLFVAAFGAMGHHLPGMIRAYGDRALFQRFKWRFIFAPIFLVVVCTTSFLWDLKNIVLIAFIWGVWHGMMQTYGFGRIYDAKVGSFAALTRRLDFALCGIWFATAVLLSSQRMTDTLDSYYSAGGPFIPPGLLRAAQQALRALAIAVAGVFWQILSGCGSAGSGQIQ
;
A
#
# COMPACT_ATOMS: atom_id res chain seq x y z
N MET A 1 47.40 -19.58 7.66
CA MET A 1 45.94 -19.59 7.92
C MET A 1 45.61 -18.32 8.67
N GLN A 2 45.13 -17.30 7.96
CA GLN A 2 44.72 -16.02 8.56
C GLN A 2 43.21 -16.04 8.73
N HIS A 3 42.77 -15.88 9.98
CA HIS A 3 41.36 -15.77 10.33
C HIS A 3 40.79 -14.48 9.74
N VAL A 4 39.87 -14.61 8.80
CA VAL A 4 38.99 -13.54 8.35
C VAL A 4 37.97 -13.33 9.47
N THR A 5 38.10 -12.25 10.23
CA THR A 5 37.07 -11.79 11.16
C THR A 5 35.90 -11.22 10.36
N ALA A 6 34.95 -12.08 10.01
CA ALA A 6 33.69 -11.73 9.40
C ALA A 6 32.73 -11.16 10.47
N PHE A 7 32.89 -9.89 10.83
CA PHE A 7 31.85 -9.11 11.49
C PHE A 7 31.87 -7.69 10.93
N SER A 8 31.19 -7.50 9.80
CA SER A 8 30.78 -6.16 9.36
C SER A 8 29.83 -5.61 10.42
N GLY A 9 30.23 -4.53 11.10
CA GLY A 9 29.38 -3.86 12.08
C GLY A 9 28.03 -3.44 11.47
N PRO A 10 27.00 -3.18 12.31
CA PRO A 10 25.77 -2.58 11.82
C PRO A 10 26.13 -1.24 11.20
N GLN A 11 26.04 -1.14 9.87
CA GLN A 11 26.00 0.17 9.22
C GLN A 11 24.68 0.81 9.65
N THR A 12 24.81 1.58 10.71
CA THR A 12 23.83 2.46 11.30
C THR A 12 23.27 3.38 10.22
N VAL A 13 21.96 3.63 10.36
CA VAL A 13 21.20 4.80 9.92
C VAL A 13 21.97 5.75 8.98
N PRO A 14 21.44 6.09 7.78
CA PRO A 14 22.03 7.13 6.93
C PRO A 14 22.40 8.33 7.80
N ALA A 15 23.63 8.83 7.64
CA ALA A 15 24.08 10.03 8.33
C ALA A 15 22.97 11.08 8.25
N ALA A 16 22.64 11.69 9.39
CA ALA A 16 21.69 12.81 9.42
C ALA A 16 22.07 13.78 8.29
N PRO A 17 21.12 14.20 7.44
CA PRO A 17 21.43 15.08 6.34
C PRO A 17 22.19 16.29 6.88
N ALA A 18 23.33 16.61 6.27
CA ALA A 18 24.01 17.88 6.51
C ALA A 18 22.96 19.00 6.47
N PRO A 19 23.00 19.98 7.40
CA PRO A 19 22.02 21.05 7.42
C PRO A 19 21.92 21.63 6.01
N ALA A 20 20.72 21.50 5.43
CA ALA A 20 20.44 21.94 4.08
C ALA A 20 21.00 23.36 3.93
N ALA A 21 21.76 23.60 2.86
CA ALA A 21 22.28 24.92 2.52
C ALA A 21 21.17 25.96 2.75
N ALA A 22 21.38 26.82 3.74
CA ALA A 22 20.40 27.80 4.17
C ALA A 22 20.00 28.66 2.96
N GLY A 23 18.75 28.51 2.50
CA GLY A 23 18.20 29.33 1.42
C GLY A 23 17.33 28.62 0.39
N ARG A 24 17.37 27.28 0.26
CA ARG A 24 16.45 26.59 -0.66
C ARG A 24 15.11 26.32 0.02
N LYS A 25 14.04 26.98 -0.44
CA LYS A 25 12.67 26.68 0.00
C LYS A 25 12.42 25.16 -0.12
N PRO A 26 11.90 24.48 0.92
CA PRO A 26 11.64 23.05 0.84
C PRO A 26 10.65 22.75 -0.28
N ASN A 27 11.05 21.90 -1.23
CA ASN A 27 10.15 21.44 -2.29
C ASN A 27 9.24 20.35 -1.72
N LEU A 28 7.99 20.74 -1.43
CA LEU A 28 6.95 19.88 -0.90
C LEU A 28 6.51 18.79 -1.88
N TRP A 29 6.73 18.99 -3.19
CA TRP A 29 6.19 18.15 -4.25
C TRP A 29 7.23 17.15 -4.76
N ILE A 30 6.79 15.95 -5.12
CA ILE A 30 7.63 14.91 -5.72
C ILE A 30 8.09 15.37 -7.10
N LEU A 31 7.15 15.84 -7.93
CA LEU A 31 7.43 16.46 -9.22
C LEU A 31 7.24 17.98 -9.11
N ASP A 32 5.99 18.42 -9.17
CA ASP A 32 5.52 19.79 -8.96
C ASP A 32 4.05 19.75 -8.49
N SER A 33 3.51 20.89 -8.04
CA SER A 33 2.18 20.94 -7.43
C SER A 33 1.06 20.45 -8.34
N TRP A 34 1.07 20.82 -9.61
CA TRP A 34 -0.01 20.45 -10.53
C TRP A 34 0.09 19.01 -10.98
N ARG A 35 1.29 18.51 -11.26
CA ARG A 35 1.47 17.09 -11.62
C ARG A 35 1.12 16.17 -10.47
N ASP A 36 1.59 16.48 -9.27
CA ASP A 36 1.28 15.69 -8.09
C ASP A 36 -0.24 15.67 -7.82
N LEU A 37 -0.92 16.81 -7.91
CA LEU A 37 -2.37 16.88 -7.72
C LEU A 37 -3.15 16.11 -8.80
N ILE A 38 -2.77 16.24 -10.07
CA ILE A 38 -3.42 15.49 -11.16
C ILE A 38 -3.26 13.98 -10.95
N LEU A 39 -2.05 13.52 -10.65
CA LEU A 39 -1.71 12.10 -10.58
C LEU A 39 -2.23 11.45 -9.29
N TYR A 40 -2.18 12.14 -8.15
CA TYR A 40 -2.46 11.53 -6.85
C TYR A 40 -3.81 11.90 -6.27
N VAL A 41 -4.41 13.05 -6.66
CA VAL A 41 -5.71 13.50 -6.16
C VAL A 41 -6.78 13.41 -7.23
N CYS A 42 -6.56 14.01 -8.41
CA CYS A 42 -7.57 14.02 -9.46
C CYS A 42 -7.83 12.63 -10.03
N THR A 43 -6.79 11.79 -10.15
CA THR A 43 -6.93 10.43 -10.70
C THR A 43 -7.91 9.55 -9.89
N PRO A 44 -7.76 9.37 -8.56
CA PRO A 44 -8.75 8.60 -7.79
C PRO A 44 -10.14 9.27 -7.77
N LEU A 45 -10.23 10.60 -7.77
CA LEU A 45 -11.50 11.32 -7.86
C LEU A 45 -12.21 11.10 -9.20
N LEU A 46 -11.46 11.05 -10.31
CA LEU A 46 -11.99 10.82 -11.65
C LEU A 46 -12.37 9.35 -11.87
N ILE A 47 -11.65 8.41 -11.24
CA ILE A 47 -11.97 6.98 -11.30
C ILE A 47 -13.40 6.70 -10.82
N VAL A 48 -13.88 7.39 -9.77
CA VAL A 48 -15.23 7.16 -9.23
C VAL A 48 -16.35 7.38 -10.26
N PRO A 49 -16.51 8.56 -10.88
CA PRO A 49 -17.55 8.77 -11.89
C PRO A 49 -17.32 7.93 -13.15
N VAL A 50 -16.06 7.69 -13.56
CA VAL A 50 -15.75 6.79 -14.68
C VAL A 50 -16.25 5.37 -14.39
N PHE A 51 -16.04 4.88 -13.17
CA PHE A 51 -16.51 3.55 -12.75
C PHE A 51 -18.03 3.47 -12.69
N VAL A 52 -18.71 4.52 -12.21
CA VAL A 52 -20.18 4.61 -12.22
C VAL A 52 -20.72 4.56 -13.65
N LEU A 53 -20.13 5.32 -14.56
CA LEU A 53 -20.52 5.31 -15.98
C LEU A 53 -20.22 3.98 -16.66
N ALA A 54 -19.09 3.36 -16.33
CA ALA A 54 -18.71 2.05 -16.87
C ALA A 54 -19.70 0.95 -16.47
N GLN A 55 -20.18 0.96 -15.22
CA GLN A 55 -21.19 0.00 -14.75
C GLN A 55 -22.55 0.13 -15.46
N ALA A 56 -22.80 1.22 -16.19
CA ALA A 56 -24.00 1.34 -17.03
C ALA A 56 -23.91 0.50 -18.33
N ARG A 57 -22.71 0.01 -18.69
CA ARG A 57 -22.44 -0.67 -19.97
C ARG A 57 -21.75 -2.02 -19.83
N TRP A 58 -20.99 -2.22 -18.75
CA TRP A 58 -20.21 -3.43 -18.52
C TRP A 58 -20.50 -4.02 -17.15
N SER A 59 -20.33 -5.35 -17.04
CA SER A 59 -20.46 -6.02 -15.76
C SER A 59 -19.30 -5.63 -14.83
N ALA A 60 -19.50 -5.81 -13.52
CA ALA A 60 -18.43 -5.61 -12.54
C ALA A 60 -17.22 -6.53 -12.80
N GLU A 61 -17.46 -7.72 -13.35
CA GLU A 61 -16.44 -8.68 -13.72
C GLU A 61 -15.59 -8.18 -14.90
N ASP A 62 -16.22 -7.69 -15.98
CA ASP A 62 -15.51 -7.12 -17.13
C ASP A 62 -14.61 -5.95 -16.72
N ILE A 63 -15.17 -5.06 -15.89
CA ILE A 63 -14.43 -3.92 -15.36
C ILE A 63 -13.28 -4.41 -14.48
N TYR A 64 -13.51 -5.41 -13.62
CA TYR A 64 -12.48 -6.00 -12.78
C TYR A 64 -11.34 -6.61 -13.62
N LEU A 65 -11.66 -7.41 -14.65
CA LEU A 65 -10.67 -8.02 -15.52
C LEU A 65 -9.83 -6.96 -16.25
N PHE A 66 -10.46 -5.88 -16.73
CA PHE A 66 -9.75 -4.77 -17.34
C PHE A 66 -8.80 -4.08 -16.35
N VAL A 67 -9.29 -3.75 -15.15
CA VAL A 67 -8.50 -3.12 -14.09
C VAL A 67 -7.38 -4.05 -13.60
N ALA A 68 -7.62 -5.35 -13.51
CA ALA A 68 -6.60 -6.33 -13.14
C ALA A 68 -5.51 -6.44 -14.22
N ALA A 69 -5.89 -6.51 -15.49
CA ALA A 69 -4.95 -6.63 -16.60
C ALA A 69 -4.07 -5.38 -16.75
N PHE A 70 -4.65 -4.18 -16.74
CA PHE A 70 -3.89 -2.95 -16.99
C PHE A 70 -3.43 -2.26 -15.71
N GLY A 71 -4.30 -2.14 -14.70
CA GLY A 71 -3.99 -1.45 -13.46
C GLY A 71 -3.09 -2.27 -12.53
N ALA A 72 -3.43 -3.55 -12.31
CA ALA A 72 -2.65 -4.41 -11.43
C ALA A 72 -1.41 -4.99 -12.12
N MET A 73 -1.53 -5.63 -13.29
CA MET A 73 -0.36 -6.24 -13.93
C MET A 73 0.55 -5.23 -14.64
N GLY A 74 -0.01 -4.14 -15.19
CA GLY A 74 0.74 -3.19 -16.01
C GLY A 74 1.91 -2.52 -15.28
N HIS A 75 1.81 -2.33 -13.95
CA HIS A 75 2.88 -1.71 -13.17
C HIS A 75 3.99 -2.69 -12.75
N HIS A 76 3.79 -4.00 -12.87
CA HIS A 76 4.78 -4.99 -12.45
C HIS A 76 6.05 -4.91 -13.30
N LEU A 77 5.92 -4.77 -14.63
CA LEU A 77 7.09 -4.71 -15.53
C LEU A 77 8.01 -3.52 -15.22
N PRO A 78 7.51 -2.26 -15.13
CA PRO A 78 8.34 -1.13 -14.67
C PRO A 78 8.97 -1.38 -13.30
N GLY A 79 8.24 -2.02 -12.38
CA GLY A 79 8.76 -2.42 -11.07
C GLY A 79 9.94 -3.39 -11.16
N MET A 80 9.85 -4.40 -12.02
CA MET A 80 10.93 -5.36 -12.27
C MET A 80 12.14 -4.68 -12.93
N ILE A 81 11.92 -3.85 -13.95
CA ILE A 81 13.00 -3.09 -14.60
C ILE A 81 13.75 -2.23 -13.58
N ARG A 82 13.04 -1.56 -12.68
CA ARG A 82 13.67 -0.77 -11.62
C ARG A 82 14.43 -1.62 -10.61
N ALA A 83 13.87 -2.75 -10.18
CA ALA A 83 14.48 -3.61 -9.17
C ALA A 83 15.73 -4.35 -9.68
N TYR A 84 15.72 -4.81 -10.92
CA TYR A 84 16.82 -5.59 -11.53
C TYR A 84 17.76 -4.76 -12.40
N GLY A 85 17.33 -3.58 -12.85
CA GLY A 85 18.15 -2.66 -13.66
C GLY A 85 19.12 -1.82 -12.86
N ASP A 86 18.80 -1.49 -11.60
CA ASP A 86 19.73 -0.80 -10.70
C ASP A 86 20.75 -1.78 -10.10
N ARG A 87 21.99 -1.71 -10.59
CA ARG A 87 23.08 -2.59 -10.14
C ARG A 87 23.38 -2.45 -8.65
N ALA A 88 23.34 -1.24 -8.10
CA ALA A 88 23.66 -1.02 -6.69
C ALA A 88 22.58 -1.61 -5.79
N LEU A 89 21.31 -1.40 -6.15
CA LEU A 89 20.17 -1.99 -5.44
C LEU A 89 20.19 -3.52 -5.54
N PHE A 90 20.45 -4.06 -6.73
CA PHE A 90 20.53 -5.50 -6.95
C PHE A 90 21.64 -6.13 -6.13
N GLN A 91 22.86 -5.57 -6.14
CA GLN A 91 23.96 -6.13 -5.34
C GLN A 91 23.67 -6.08 -3.83
N ARG A 92 23.03 -5.01 -3.34
CA ARG A 92 22.65 -4.87 -1.93
C ARG A 92 21.65 -5.95 -1.48
N PHE A 93 20.71 -6.34 -2.34
CA PHE A 93 19.64 -7.30 -2.00
C PHE A 93 19.68 -8.59 -2.85
N LYS A 94 20.86 -8.93 -3.39
CA LYS A 94 21.06 -9.96 -4.41
C LYS A 94 20.32 -11.27 -4.12
N TRP A 95 20.50 -11.81 -2.92
CA TRP A 95 19.90 -13.09 -2.55
C TRP A 95 18.37 -13.02 -2.47
N ARG A 96 17.80 -11.90 -2.03
CA ARG A 96 16.34 -11.70 -2.01
C ARG A 96 15.79 -11.64 -3.43
N PHE A 97 16.48 -10.94 -4.33
CA PHE A 97 16.08 -10.81 -5.73
C PHE A 97 16.30 -12.08 -6.56
N ILE A 98 17.12 -13.02 -6.10
CA ILE A 98 17.27 -14.33 -6.77
C ILE A 98 16.29 -15.35 -6.19
N PHE A 99 16.27 -15.51 -4.86
CA PHE A 99 15.50 -16.60 -4.25
C PHE A 99 14.00 -16.32 -4.17
N ALA A 100 13.57 -15.06 -4.00
CA ALA A 100 12.13 -14.78 -3.88
C ALA A 100 11.36 -15.12 -5.17
N PRO A 101 11.80 -14.75 -6.40
CA PRO A 101 11.13 -15.19 -7.62
C PRO A 101 11.13 -16.71 -7.79
N ILE A 102 12.24 -17.39 -7.51
CA ILE A 102 12.33 -18.85 -7.61
C ILE A 102 11.34 -19.50 -6.64
N PHE A 103 11.32 -19.04 -5.40
CA PHE A 103 10.38 -19.51 -4.38
C PHE A 103 8.93 -19.31 -4.84
N LEU A 104 8.59 -18.13 -5.38
CA LEU A 104 7.25 -17.85 -5.88
C LEU A 104 6.88 -18.75 -7.07
N VAL A 105 7.79 -18.98 -8.02
CA VAL A 105 7.54 -19.92 -9.13
C VAL A 105 7.28 -21.32 -8.60
N VAL A 106 8.13 -21.82 -7.71
CA VAL A 106 7.96 -23.16 -7.12
C VAL A 106 6.63 -23.26 -6.41
N VAL A 107 6.30 -22.34 -5.50
CA VAL A 107 5.03 -22.36 -4.75
C VAL A 107 3.83 -22.27 -5.69
N CYS A 108 3.82 -21.32 -6.63
CA CYS A 108 2.70 -21.14 -7.55
C CYS A 108 2.51 -22.36 -8.47
N THR A 109 3.59 -22.90 -9.05
CA THR A 109 3.52 -24.11 -9.88
C THR A 109 3.05 -25.31 -9.07
N THR A 110 3.55 -25.46 -7.85
CA THR A 110 3.15 -26.53 -6.93
C THR A 110 1.67 -26.45 -6.59
N SER A 111 1.18 -25.26 -6.22
CA SER A 111 -0.23 -25.03 -5.96
C SER A 111 -1.09 -25.26 -7.20
N PHE A 112 -0.62 -24.90 -8.39
CA PHE A 112 -1.32 -25.18 -9.65
C PHE A 112 -1.43 -26.69 -9.92
N LEU A 113 -0.33 -27.44 -9.78
CA LEU A 113 -0.29 -28.87 -10.08
C LEU A 113 -1.14 -29.71 -9.10
N TRP A 114 -1.27 -29.26 -7.84
CA TRP A 114 -2.07 -29.94 -6.82
C TRP A 114 -3.42 -29.26 -6.52
N ASP A 115 -3.83 -28.34 -7.38
CA ASP A 115 -5.09 -27.57 -7.25
C ASP A 115 -5.30 -26.91 -5.87
N LEU A 116 -4.21 -26.46 -5.24
CA LEU A 116 -4.23 -25.83 -3.92
C LEU A 116 -4.75 -24.39 -4.03
N LYS A 117 -6.03 -24.19 -3.72
CA LYS A 117 -6.73 -22.90 -3.83
C LYS A 117 -6.26 -21.83 -2.84
N ASN A 118 -5.56 -22.25 -1.78
CA ASN A 118 -5.00 -21.34 -0.76
C ASN A 118 -4.06 -20.27 -1.34
N ILE A 119 -3.36 -20.57 -2.44
CA ILE A 119 -2.45 -19.61 -3.07
C ILE A 119 -3.19 -18.38 -3.60
N VAL A 120 -4.44 -18.54 -4.05
CA VAL A 120 -5.27 -17.44 -4.56
C VAL A 120 -5.66 -16.50 -3.42
N LEU A 121 -6.07 -17.06 -2.28
CA LEU A 121 -6.37 -16.28 -1.08
C LEU A 121 -5.14 -15.52 -0.57
N ILE A 122 -3.98 -16.19 -0.52
CA ILE A 122 -2.72 -15.57 -0.12
C ILE A 122 -2.34 -14.44 -1.09
N ALA A 123 -2.44 -14.67 -2.39
CA ALA A 123 -2.14 -13.67 -3.41
C ALA A 123 -3.09 -12.46 -3.31
N PHE A 124 -4.37 -12.69 -3.03
CA PHE A 124 -5.34 -11.62 -2.79
C PHE A 124 -4.98 -10.78 -1.56
N ILE A 125 -4.73 -11.41 -0.41
CA ILE A 125 -4.31 -10.72 0.83
C ILE A 125 -3.02 -9.94 0.60
N TRP A 126 -2.05 -10.55 -0.09
CA TRP A 126 -0.81 -9.88 -0.47
C TRP A 126 -1.05 -8.69 -1.39
N GLY A 127 -1.96 -8.79 -2.36
CA GLY A 127 -2.33 -7.69 -3.26
C GLY A 127 -2.93 -6.50 -2.51
N VAL A 128 -3.82 -6.75 -1.55
CA VAL A 128 -4.39 -5.73 -0.66
C VAL A 128 -3.28 -5.07 0.17
N TRP A 129 -2.42 -5.87 0.80
CA TRP A 129 -1.28 -5.38 1.56
C TRP A 129 -0.30 -4.58 0.70
N HIS A 130 -0.01 -5.04 -0.51
CA HIS A 130 0.89 -4.39 -1.45
C HIS A 130 0.36 -3.01 -1.85
N GLY A 131 -0.91 -2.92 -2.25
CA GLY A 131 -1.55 -1.65 -2.56
C GLY A 131 -1.58 -0.70 -1.35
N MET A 132 -1.89 -1.21 -0.17
CA MET A 132 -1.85 -0.45 1.08
C MET A 132 -0.45 0.11 1.35
N MET A 133 0.59 -0.73 1.28
CA MET A 133 1.98 -0.32 1.49
C MET A 133 2.46 0.68 0.44
N GLN A 134 1.98 0.58 -0.80
CA GLN A 134 2.28 1.55 -1.85
C GLN A 134 1.69 2.92 -1.52
N THR A 135 0.41 3.00 -1.17
CA THR A 135 -0.27 4.25 -0.77
C THR A 135 0.39 4.86 0.48
N TYR A 136 0.64 4.04 1.49
CA TYR A 136 1.33 4.48 2.71
C TYR A 136 2.75 5.00 2.39
N GLY A 137 3.49 4.33 1.52
CA GLY A 137 4.83 4.74 1.08
C GLY A 137 4.84 6.11 0.40
N PHE A 138 3.84 6.42 -0.43
CA PHE A 138 3.69 7.76 -1.03
C PHE A 138 3.54 8.84 0.04
N GLY A 139 2.66 8.64 1.03
CA GLY A 139 2.53 9.57 2.16
C GLY A 139 3.86 9.81 2.88
N ARG A 140 4.65 8.76 3.08
CA ARG A 140 5.95 8.86 3.75
C ARG A 140 7.00 9.66 2.96
N ILE A 141 6.90 9.75 1.64
CA ILE A 141 7.78 10.60 0.83
C ILE A 141 7.46 12.07 1.09
N TYR A 142 6.19 12.45 1.18
CA TYR A 142 5.78 13.83 1.50
C TYR A 142 6.23 14.24 2.89
N ASP A 143 6.07 13.38 3.88
CA ASP A 143 6.57 13.65 5.23
C ASP A 143 8.09 13.84 5.27
N ALA A 144 8.85 13.01 4.53
CA ALA A 144 10.30 13.16 4.47
C ALA A 144 10.72 14.51 3.85
N LYS A 145 9.93 15.04 2.89
CA LYS A 145 10.17 16.36 2.29
C LYS A 145 9.95 17.53 3.25
N VAL A 146 9.10 17.36 4.27
CA VAL A 146 8.88 18.36 5.33
C VAL A 146 9.65 18.06 6.62
N GLY A 147 10.49 17.02 6.63
CA GLY A 147 11.27 16.62 7.81
C GLY A 147 10.45 15.96 8.92
N SER A 148 9.25 15.47 8.61
CA SER A 148 8.36 14.79 9.56
C SER A 148 8.76 13.31 9.72
N PHE A 149 9.37 12.98 10.86
CA PHE A 149 9.79 11.60 11.18
C PHE A 149 9.22 11.09 12.51
N ALA A 150 8.21 11.76 13.05
CA ALA A 150 7.60 11.40 14.33
C ALA A 150 7.01 9.98 14.28
N ALA A 151 7.38 9.14 15.25
CA ALA A 151 6.96 7.75 15.31
C ALA A 151 5.43 7.60 15.45
N LEU A 152 4.78 8.55 16.13
CA LEU A 152 3.33 8.57 16.31
C LEU A 152 2.61 8.81 14.98
N THR A 153 2.94 9.87 14.25
CA THR A 153 2.36 10.18 12.93
C THR A 153 2.50 9.00 11.99
N ARG A 154 3.71 8.42 11.90
CA ARG A 154 3.97 7.22 11.10
C ARG A 154 3.05 6.05 11.43
N ARG A 155 2.79 5.79 12.73
CA ARG A 155 1.90 4.70 13.17
C ARG A 155 0.43 5.02 12.88
N LEU A 156 0.02 6.28 13.04
CA LEU A 156 -1.34 6.73 12.72
C LEU A 156 -1.62 6.64 11.22
N ASP A 157 -0.70 7.10 10.37
CA ASP A 157 -0.83 7.00 8.91
C ASP A 157 -0.94 5.54 8.46
N PHE A 158 -0.11 4.66 9.05
CA PHE A 158 -0.14 3.23 8.77
C PHE A 158 -1.47 2.59 9.21
N ALA A 159 -1.94 2.91 10.42
CA ALA A 159 -3.23 2.43 10.92
C ALA A 159 -4.39 2.94 10.06
N LEU A 160 -4.39 4.22 9.70
CA LEU A 160 -5.40 4.82 8.82
C LEU A 160 -5.42 4.11 7.46
N CYS A 161 -4.27 3.92 6.82
CA CYS A 161 -4.17 3.19 5.55
C CYS A 161 -4.69 1.75 5.69
N GLY A 162 -4.22 1.03 6.70
CA GLY A 162 -4.60 -0.37 6.93
C GLY A 162 -6.08 -0.56 7.22
N ILE A 163 -6.65 0.29 8.08
CA ILE A 163 -8.08 0.25 8.42
C ILE A 163 -8.91 0.53 7.18
N TRP A 164 -8.63 1.58 6.42
CA TRP A 164 -9.42 1.91 5.23
C TRP A 164 -9.32 0.85 4.12
N PHE A 165 -8.14 0.26 3.89
CA PHE A 165 -8.00 -0.85 2.94
C PHE A 165 -8.78 -2.09 3.40
N ALA A 166 -8.70 -2.45 4.69
CA ALA A 166 -9.49 -3.54 5.23
C ALA A 166 -11.00 -3.26 5.13
N THR A 167 -11.43 -2.03 5.44
CA THR A 167 -12.83 -1.60 5.30
C THR A 167 -13.31 -1.71 3.86
N ALA A 168 -12.51 -1.30 2.89
CA ALA A 168 -12.86 -1.40 1.47
C ALA A 168 -13.07 -2.85 1.02
N VAL A 169 -12.24 -3.79 1.51
CA VAL A 169 -12.41 -5.22 1.24
C VAL A 169 -13.66 -5.79 1.91
N LEU A 170 -13.84 -5.53 3.21
CA LEU A 170 -14.92 -6.15 3.99
C LEU A 170 -16.31 -5.59 3.66
N LEU A 171 -16.41 -4.31 3.25
CA LEU A 171 -17.68 -3.68 2.93
C LEU A 171 -18.06 -3.78 1.45
N SER A 172 -17.14 -4.16 0.57
CA SER A 172 -17.45 -4.39 -0.84
C SER A 172 -18.10 -5.76 -0.98
N SER A 173 -19.35 -5.78 -1.49
CA SER A 173 -20.11 -7.02 -1.69
C SER A 173 -19.36 -8.00 -2.59
N GLN A 174 -18.92 -7.54 -3.77
CA GLN A 174 -18.18 -8.38 -4.72
C GLN A 174 -16.89 -8.92 -4.10
N ARG A 175 -16.07 -8.04 -3.51
CA ARG A 175 -14.80 -8.46 -2.91
C ARG A 175 -15.02 -9.46 -1.78
N MET A 176 -16.06 -9.28 -0.98
CA MET A 176 -16.34 -10.21 0.10
C MET A 176 -16.85 -11.55 -0.40
N THR A 177 -17.68 -11.59 -1.45
CA THR A 177 -18.05 -12.84 -2.13
C THR A 177 -16.81 -13.57 -2.64
N ASP A 178 -15.95 -12.91 -3.41
CA ASP A 178 -14.73 -13.52 -3.98
C ASP A 178 -13.77 -14.02 -2.87
N THR A 179 -13.66 -13.26 -1.78
CA THR A 179 -12.79 -13.60 -0.64
C THR A 179 -13.32 -14.81 0.11
N LEU A 180 -14.63 -14.87 0.39
CA LEU A 180 -15.25 -16.00 1.08
C LEU A 180 -15.19 -17.26 0.22
N ASP A 181 -15.46 -17.13 -1.09
CA ASP A 181 -15.33 -18.23 -2.04
C ASP A 181 -13.90 -18.80 -2.05
N SER A 182 -12.90 -17.93 -2.14
CA SER A 182 -11.48 -18.31 -2.05
C SER A 182 -11.13 -18.95 -0.70
N TYR A 183 -11.69 -18.45 0.40
CA TYR A 183 -11.44 -18.94 1.75
C TYR A 183 -12.03 -20.33 1.98
N TYR A 184 -13.28 -20.56 1.57
CA TYR A 184 -13.92 -21.88 1.68
C TYR A 184 -13.30 -22.88 0.72
N SER A 185 -12.95 -22.46 -0.50
CA SER A 185 -12.20 -23.29 -1.47
C SER A 185 -10.81 -23.67 -0.96
N ALA A 186 -10.20 -22.85 -0.10
CA ALA A 186 -8.95 -23.16 0.58
C ALA A 186 -9.10 -24.05 1.83
N GLY A 187 -10.33 -24.50 2.15
CA GLY A 187 -10.62 -25.36 3.31
C GLY A 187 -10.85 -24.59 4.62
N GLY A 188 -11.15 -23.29 4.54
CA GLY A 188 -11.46 -22.49 5.72
C GLY A 188 -12.74 -22.96 6.43
N PRO A 189 -12.80 -22.96 7.78
CA PRO A 189 -14.00 -23.31 8.53
C PRO A 189 -15.14 -22.33 8.28
N PHE A 190 -16.39 -22.80 8.41
CA PHE A 190 -17.58 -21.96 8.25
C PHE A 190 -17.53 -20.71 9.14
N ILE A 191 -17.74 -19.53 8.55
CA ILE A 191 -17.83 -18.26 9.27
C ILE A 191 -19.31 -17.92 9.50
N PRO A 192 -19.78 -17.83 10.76
CA PRO A 192 -21.16 -17.47 11.04
C PRO A 192 -21.50 -16.07 10.47
N PRO A 193 -22.66 -15.90 9.80
CA PRO A 193 -23.05 -14.61 9.24
C PRO A 193 -23.19 -13.49 10.30
N GLY A 194 -23.49 -13.85 11.55
CA GLY A 194 -23.50 -12.90 12.67
C GLY A 194 -22.10 -12.35 12.98
N LEU A 195 -21.07 -13.21 12.97
CA LEU A 195 -19.69 -12.83 13.20
C LEU A 195 -19.17 -11.92 12.08
N LEU A 196 -19.46 -12.27 10.82
CA LEU A 196 -19.06 -11.44 9.67
C LEU A 196 -19.70 -10.05 9.73
N ARG A 197 -21.01 -9.98 10.00
CA ARG A 197 -21.71 -8.69 10.14
C ARG A 197 -21.17 -7.85 11.30
N ALA A 198 -20.89 -8.47 12.44
CA ALA A 198 -20.28 -7.77 13.58
C ALA A 198 -18.90 -7.22 13.22
N ALA A 199 -18.06 -7.99 12.51
CA ALA A 199 -16.76 -7.54 12.04
C ALA A 199 -16.87 -6.37 11.06
N GLN A 200 -17.79 -6.44 10.10
CA GLN A 200 -18.06 -5.34 9.14
C GLN A 200 -18.51 -4.05 9.85
N GLN A 201 -19.42 -4.16 10.83
CA GLN A 201 -19.90 -3.01 11.61
C GLN A 201 -18.80 -2.41 12.47
N ALA A 202 -18.03 -3.24 13.18
CA ALA A 202 -16.93 -2.81 14.02
C ALA A 202 -15.85 -2.10 13.19
N LEU A 203 -15.46 -2.67 12.05
CA LEU A 203 -14.44 -2.09 11.19
C LEU A 203 -14.92 -0.79 10.52
N ARG A 204 -16.21 -0.69 10.16
CA ARG A 204 -16.81 0.56 9.68
C ARG A 204 -16.76 1.64 10.75
N ALA A 205 -17.16 1.33 11.97
CA ALA A 205 -17.11 2.27 13.09
C ALA A 205 -15.68 2.73 13.37
N LEU A 206 -14.72 1.80 13.34
CA LEU A 206 -13.30 2.10 13.52
C LEU A 206 -12.76 3.03 12.41
N ALA A 207 -13.11 2.77 11.14
CA ALA A 207 -12.69 3.62 10.02
C ALA A 207 -13.21 5.05 10.15
N ILE A 208 -14.49 5.22 10.53
CA ILE A 208 -15.08 6.54 10.78
C ILE A 208 -14.39 7.23 11.96
N ALA A 209 -14.17 6.51 13.07
CA ALA A 209 -13.51 7.06 14.25
C ALA A 209 -12.09 7.55 13.94
N VAL A 210 -11.29 6.74 13.25
CA VAL A 210 -9.91 7.10 12.89
C VAL A 210 -9.87 8.27 11.88
N ALA A 211 -10.79 8.32 10.92
CA ALA A 211 -10.93 9.47 10.03
C ALA A 211 -11.32 10.75 10.79
N GLY A 212 -12.22 10.65 11.78
CA GLY A 212 -12.60 11.78 12.65
C GLY A 212 -11.44 12.29 13.49
N VAL A 213 -10.66 11.41 14.11
CA VAL A 213 -9.44 11.78 14.85
C VAL A 213 -8.43 12.46 13.94
N PHE A 214 -8.22 11.92 12.73
CA PHE A 214 -7.29 12.51 11.76
C PHE A 214 -7.75 13.90 11.31
N TRP A 215 -9.05 14.07 11.03
CA TRP A 215 -9.65 15.36 10.72
C TRP A 215 -9.45 16.38 11.86
N GLN A 216 -9.67 15.98 13.11
CA GLN A 216 -9.48 16.83 14.28
C GLN A 216 -8.02 17.29 14.42
N ILE A 217 -7.05 16.39 14.22
CA ILE A 217 -5.62 16.73 14.24
C ILE A 217 -5.31 17.78 13.16
N LEU A 218 -5.79 17.56 11.93
CA LEU A 218 -5.60 18.51 10.83
C LEU A 218 -6.24 19.88 11.11
N SER A 219 -7.47 19.89 11.62
CA SER A 219 -8.16 21.14 11.95
C SER A 219 -7.51 21.89 13.13
N GLY A 220 -6.99 21.17 14.12
CA GLY A 220 -6.31 21.77 15.28
C GLY A 220 -4.95 22.36 14.96
N CYS A 221 -4.19 21.76 14.02
CA CYS A 221 -2.95 22.35 13.51
C CYS A 221 -3.21 23.63 12.70
N GLY A 222 -4.34 23.73 11.98
CA GLY A 222 -4.73 24.93 11.25
C GLY A 222 -4.95 26.15 12.15
N SER A 223 -5.44 25.95 13.38
CA SER A 223 -5.65 27.05 14.34
C SER A 223 -4.38 27.55 15.04
N ALA A 224 -3.32 26.76 15.12
CA ALA A 224 -2.08 27.15 15.80
C ALA A 224 -1.12 27.98 14.92
N GLY A 225 -1.30 27.98 13.60
CA GLY A 225 -0.41 28.65 12.64
C GLY A 225 -0.77 30.11 12.31
N SER A 226 -1.90 30.63 12.81
CA SER A 226 -2.38 32.00 12.51
C SER A 226 -1.81 33.10 13.43
N GLY A 227 -0.97 32.75 14.42
CA GLY A 227 -0.59 33.67 15.50
C GLY A 227 0.79 34.32 15.41
N GLN A 228 1.57 34.09 14.35
CA GLN A 228 2.95 34.60 14.24
C GLN A 228 3.22 35.23 12.87
N ILE A 229 2.46 36.27 12.53
CA ILE A 229 2.92 37.36 11.65
C ILE A 229 2.39 38.66 12.26
N GLN A 230 3.19 39.25 13.14
CA GLN A 230 3.21 40.69 13.40
C GLN A 230 4.59 41.18 13.02
#